data_AF-A0AAN8QVD1-F1
#
_entry.id   AF-A0AAN8QVD1-F1
#
_cell.length_a   1.000
_cell.length_b   1.000
_cell.length_c   1.000
_cell.angle_alpha   90.00
_cell.angle_beta   90.00
_cell.angle_gamma   90.00
#
_symmetry.space_group_name_H-M   'P 1'
#
loop_
_entity.id
_entity.type
_entity.pdbx_description
1 polymer ?
#
loop_
_entity_poly.entity_id
_entity_poly.type
_entity_poly.pdbx_seq_one_letter_code
_entity_poly.pdbx_strand_id
1 'polypeptide(L)'
;MADPDMSSQSGGYDVELFIETPDYDLICTICQGVLRCPVRAACHHIFCKKCILQWLKRCRQQTCPCCRKPVNQSLIFTMFKLSKAIGRLKIKCKNEIRGCPDTLALSEQYCHSMSCLFELIPCPYQGCRAQLLRRDLDAHTRHCEHWSQPCHMGCGTVLSHRTQAQHNCYRQLRHEYEARQRNHRAIAAALQRKMGRMQSTMAHMKRQIGLICESLEVMDELEEITGRRKYREVCPHINTNRTRLGPSSCYTEHQMADNAGGERGGFRGGFGSGDRGRGRGRGRGRGRGRGRGARGGKSEDKEWVPVTKLGRLVKDMKIKSLEEIYLYSLPIKESEIIDFFLGSSLKDEVLKIMPVQKQTRAGQRTRFKAFVAIGDYNGHVGLGVKCSKEVATAIRGAIILAKLSIVPVRRGYWGNKIGKPHTVPCKVTGRCGSVLVRLIPAPRGTGIVSAPVPKKLLTMAGIDDCYTSARGCTATLGNFAKATFDAISKTYSYLTPDLWKETVFTKSPYQEFTDHLAKTHTRVSVQRTAAAVPASS
;
A
#
# COMPACT_ATOMS: atom_id res chain seq x y z
N MET A 1 18.04 -3.88 -6.84
CA MET A 1 19.22 -3.99 -5.97
C MET A 1 20.40 -4.05 -6.92
N ALA A 2 21.23 -3.02 -6.91
CA ALA A 2 22.40 -2.91 -7.78
C ALA A 2 23.60 -3.45 -6.98
N ASP A 3 24.30 -4.43 -7.56
CA ASP A 3 25.50 -5.03 -6.98
C ASP A 3 26.62 -3.98 -6.85
N PRO A 4 27.23 -3.80 -5.67
CA PRO A 4 28.15 -2.68 -5.41
C PRO A 4 29.61 -2.94 -5.84
N ASP A 5 29.92 -3.99 -6.59
CA ASP A 5 31.31 -4.31 -6.97
C ASP A 5 31.49 -4.58 -8.48
N MET A 6 31.17 -3.57 -9.30
CA MET A 6 31.26 -3.62 -10.77
C MET A 6 32.23 -2.57 -11.36
N SER A 7 33.28 -2.19 -10.64
CA SER A 7 34.26 -1.21 -11.11
C SER A 7 35.55 -1.82 -11.70
N SER A 8 35.81 -3.13 -11.56
CA SER A 8 37.13 -3.70 -11.91
C SER A 8 37.13 -4.80 -12.99
N GLN A 9 35.98 -5.35 -13.41
CA GLN A 9 35.96 -6.42 -14.43
C GLN A 9 35.40 -5.92 -15.77
N SER A 10 36.31 -5.59 -16.69
CA SER A 10 36.03 -5.32 -18.10
C SER A 10 36.06 -6.63 -18.91
N GLY A 11 34.89 -7.20 -19.24
CA GLY A 11 34.82 -8.34 -20.17
C GLY A 11 33.81 -9.43 -19.81
N GLY A 12 34.01 -10.60 -20.41
CA GLY A 12 33.37 -11.87 -20.08
C GLY A 12 33.85 -12.42 -18.73
N TYR A 13 33.34 -13.58 -18.34
CA TYR A 13 33.88 -14.34 -17.21
C TYR A 13 35.17 -15.05 -17.63
N ASP A 14 36.11 -15.16 -16.70
CA ASP A 14 37.35 -15.90 -16.93
C ASP A 14 37.05 -17.39 -17.18
N VAL A 15 37.76 -18.00 -18.12
CA VAL A 15 37.56 -19.40 -18.51
C VAL A 15 38.06 -20.33 -17.42
N GLU A 16 39.15 -19.96 -16.73
CA GLU A 16 39.75 -20.77 -15.64
C GLU A 16 38.84 -20.87 -14.40
N LEU A 17 37.81 -20.02 -14.30
CA LEU A 17 36.84 -20.06 -13.21
C LEU A 17 35.90 -21.27 -13.31
N PHE A 18 35.71 -21.83 -14.50
CA PHE A 18 34.78 -22.92 -14.76
C PHE A 18 35.47 -24.27 -14.59
N ILE A 19 34.75 -25.23 -13.99
CA ILE A 19 35.28 -26.58 -13.74
C ILE A 19 35.34 -27.38 -15.04
N GLU A 20 34.27 -27.30 -15.82
CA GLU A 20 34.19 -27.87 -17.14
C GLU A 20 34.57 -26.79 -18.15
N THR A 21 35.42 -27.14 -19.12
CA THR A 21 35.79 -26.24 -20.21
C THR A 21 34.51 -25.83 -20.95
N PRO A 22 34.12 -24.54 -20.91
CA PRO A 22 32.88 -24.08 -21.52
C PRO A 22 32.96 -24.23 -23.04
N ASP A 23 31.83 -24.59 -23.65
CA ASP A 23 31.71 -24.72 -25.10
C ASP A 23 32.12 -23.42 -25.82
N TYR A 24 32.75 -23.54 -26.99
CA TYR A 24 33.25 -22.41 -27.78
C TYR A 24 32.14 -21.43 -28.15
N ASP A 25 30.90 -21.91 -28.30
CA ASP A 25 29.70 -21.10 -28.54
C ASP A 25 29.35 -20.14 -27.40
N LEU A 26 29.87 -20.40 -26.19
CA LEU A 26 29.67 -19.57 -25.00
C LEU A 26 30.79 -18.55 -24.81
N ILE A 27 31.78 -18.50 -25.69
CA ILE A 27 32.94 -17.62 -25.60
C ILE A 27 32.73 -16.36 -26.44
N CYS A 28 33.03 -15.20 -25.86
CA CYS A 28 32.93 -13.92 -26.55
C CYS A 28 34.17 -13.66 -27.41
N THR A 29 34.00 -13.45 -28.71
CA THR A 29 35.11 -13.21 -29.64
C THR A 29 35.91 -11.93 -29.38
N ILE A 30 35.35 -10.95 -28.65
CA ILE A 30 36.03 -9.68 -28.34
C ILE A 30 36.94 -9.80 -27.11
N CYS A 31 36.50 -10.51 -26.08
CA CYS A 31 37.23 -10.58 -24.80
C CYS A 31 37.75 -11.98 -24.46
N GLN A 32 37.48 -12.98 -25.31
CA GLN A 32 37.89 -14.38 -25.18
C GLN A 32 37.44 -15.09 -23.88
N GLY A 33 36.68 -14.42 -23.02
CA GLY A 33 36.02 -15.01 -21.86
C GLY A 33 34.60 -15.50 -22.16
N VAL A 34 34.04 -16.26 -21.22
CA VAL A 34 32.66 -16.74 -21.26
C VAL A 34 31.69 -15.56 -21.25
N LEU A 35 30.64 -15.62 -22.06
CA LEU A 35 29.73 -14.51 -22.32
C LEU A 35 29.07 -13.96 -21.04
N ARG A 36 29.39 -12.69 -20.72
CA ARG A 36 28.76 -11.95 -19.63
C ARG A 36 27.68 -11.02 -20.17
N CYS A 37 26.44 -11.24 -19.74
CA CYS A 37 25.25 -10.57 -20.29
C CYS A 37 25.24 -10.68 -21.84
N PRO A 38 25.01 -11.88 -22.39
CA PRO A 38 25.09 -12.12 -23.82
C PRO A 38 24.05 -11.28 -24.58
N VAL A 39 24.50 -10.60 -25.62
CA VAL A 39 23.66 -9.83 -26.52
C VAL A 39 23.85 -10.30 -27.95
N ARG A 40 22.75 -10.37 -28.70
CA ARG A 40 22.74 -10.75 -30.10
C ARG A 40 22.56 -9.50 -30.96
N ALA A 41 23.50 -9.28 -31.89
CA ALA A 41 23.37 -8.24 -32.91
C ALA A 41 22.39 -8.66 -34.01
N ALA A 42 21.95 -7.71 -34.85
CA ALA A 42 21.08 -7.99 -35.99
C ALA A 42 21.68 -9.03 -36.97
N CYS A 43 23.01 -9.11 -37.05
CA CYS A 43 23.74 -10.12 -37.82
C CYS A 43 23.84 -11.49 -37.13
N HIS A 44 23.08 -11.74 -36.06
CA HIS A 44 23.03 -12.99 -35.29
C HIS A 44 24.27 -13.38 -34.48
N HIS A 45 25.39 -12.65 -34.58
CA HIS A 45 26.55 -12.85 -33.71
C HIS A 45 26.27 -12.43 -32.25
N ILE A 46 26.85 -13.16 -31.31
CA ILE A 46 26.64 -13.00 -29.88
C ILE A 46 27.91 -12.48 -29.21
N PHE A 47 27.78 -11.48 -28.35
CA PHE A 47 28.89 -10.84 -27.63
C PHE A 47 28.51 -10.52 -26.19
N CYS A 48 29.48 -10.23 -25.33
CA CYS A 48 29.19 -9.60 -24.04
C CYS A 48 28.64 -8.18 -24.28
N LYS A 49 27.61 -7.77 -23.54
CA LYS A 49 27.00 -6.43 -23.65
C LYS A 49 28.03 -5.30 -23.57
N LYS A 50 28.94 -5.36 -22.58
CA LYS A 50 29.98 -4.34 -22.42
C LYS A 50 30.97 -4.34 -23.61
N CYS A 51 31.38 -5.52 -24.07
CA CYS A 51 32.36 -5.66 -25.15
C CYS A 51 31.86 -5.08 -26.48
N ILE A 52 30.64 -5.38 -26.90
CA ILE A 52 30.11 -4.83 -28.16
C ILE A 52 29.83 -3.33 -28.07
N LEU A 53 29.35 -2.83 -26.93
CA LEU A 53 29.13 -1.40 -26.75
C LEU A 53 30.44 -0.62 -26.76
N GLN A 54 31.50 -1.17 -26.15
CA GLN A 54 32.82 -0.55 -26.16
C GLN A 54 33.49 -0.64 -27.54
N TRP A 55 33.27 -1.73 -28.27
CA TRP A 55 33.69 -1.87 -29.68
C TRP A 55 33.02 -0.81 -30.56
N LEU A 56 31.69 -0.68 -30.49
CA LEU A 56 30.95 0.31 -31.28
C LEU A 56 31.32 1.76 -30.92
N LYS A 57 31.68 2.02 -29.65
CA LYS A 57 32.17 3.34 -29.23
C LYS A 57 33.56 3.66 -29.81
N ARG A 58 34.43 2.66 -29.98
CA ARG A 58 35.79 2.81 -30.53
C ARG A 58 35.82 2.79 -32.06
N CYS A 59 34.89 2.07 -32.71
CA CYS A 59 34.87 1.90 -34.16
C CYS A 59 34.05 2.98 -34.86
N ARG A 60 34.71 3.77 -35.71
CA ARG A 60 34.11 4.88 -36.49
C ARG A 60 32.98 4.44 -37.45
N GLN A 61 32.96 3.17 -37.86
CA GLN A 61 32.01 2.62 -38.84
C GLN A 61 30.86 1.80 -38.21
N GLN A 62 30.80 1.65 -36.88
CA GLN A 62 29.75 0.91 -36.15
C GLN A 62 29.42 -0.49 -36.74
N THR A 63 30.45 -1.27 -37.07
CA THR A 63 30.31 -2.59 -37.69
C THR A 63 30.51 -3.74 -36.71
N CYS A 64 29.93 -4.89 -37.03
CA CYS A 64 30.12 -6.14 -36.29
C CYS A 64 31.58 -6.65 -36.44
N PRO A 65 32.26 -7.05 -35.34
CA PRO A 65 33.61 -7.61 -35.41
C PRO A 65 33.72 -8.87 -36.28
N CYS A 66 32.70 -9.73 -36.28
CA CYS A 66 32.74 -11.03 -36.96
C CYS A 66 32.45 -10.93 -38.46
N CYS A 67 31.47 -10.12 -38.86
CA CYS A 67 30.97 -10.11 -40.24
C CYS A 67 30.93 -8.74 -40.91
N ARG A 68 31.47 -7.69 -40.26
CA ARG A 68 31.55 -6.30 -40.75
C ARG A 68 30.22 -5.64 -41.16
N LYS A 69 29.07 -6.31 -40.96
CA LYS A 69 27.73 -5.75 -41.18
C LYS A 69 27.47 -4.58 -40.21
N PRO A 70 26.74 -3.53 -40.62
CA PRO A 70 26.43 -2.41 -39.74
C PRO A 70 25.57 -2.88 -38.55
N VAL A 71 25.93 -2.46 -37.35
CA VAL A 71 25.24 -2.82 -36.11
C VAL A 71 24.67 -1.55 -35.49
N ASN A 72 23.34 -1.45 -35.50
CA ASN A 72 22.63 -0.38 -34.82
C ASN A 72 22.44 -0.74 -33.33
N GLN A 73 22.82 0.15 -32.42
CA GLN A 73 22.73 -0.06 -30.97
C GLN A 73 21.29 -0.37 -30.50
N SER A 74 20.28 0.19 -31.17
CA SER A 74 18.86 -0.03 -30.86
C SER A 74 18.36 -1.43 -31.26
N LEU A 75 19.09 -2.15 -32.11
CA LEU A 75 18.74 -3.50 -32.60
C LEU A 75 19.57 -4.60 -31.94
N ILE A 76 20.17 -4.31 -30.79
CA ILE A 76 20.91 -5.28 -29.98
C ILE A 76 19.95 -5.89 -28.95
N PHE A 77 19.80 -7.20 -28.99
CA PHE A 77 18.86 -7.92 -28.13
C PHE A 77 19.60 -8.71 -27.05
N THR A 78 19.25 -8.47 -25.78
CA THR A 78 19.77 -9.27 -24.65
C THR A 78 19.20 -10.69 -24.67
N MET A 79 20.08 -11.68 -24.63
CA MET A 79 19.72 -13.10 -24.70
C MET A 79 19.51 -13.70 -23.30
N PHE A 80 18.33 -13.50 -22.71
CA PHE A 80 18.01 -13.97 -21.36
C PHE A 80 18.12 -15.50 -21.18
N LYS A 81 17.70 -16.29 -22.19
CA LYS A 81 17.81 -17.75 -22.13
C LYS A 81 19.26 -18.21 -22.05
N LEU A 82 20.14 -17.60 -22.84
CA LEU A 82 21.57 -17.90 -22.86
C LEU A 82 22.23 -17.45 -21.55
N SER A 83 21.86 -16.27 -21.03
CA SER A 83 22.32 -15.80 -19.72
C SER A 83 21.94 -16.78 -18.59
N LYS A 84 20.75 -17.39 -18.66
CA LYS A 84 20.31 -18.38 -17.68
C LYS A 84 21.04 -19.72 -17.82
N ALA A 85 21.39 -20.11 -19.05
CA ALA A 85 22.18 -21.31 -19.30
C ALA A 85 23.61 -21.16 -18.74
N ILE A 86 24.28 -20.05 -19.04
CA ILE A 86 25.62 -19.71 -18.51
C ILE A 86 25.60 -19.63 -16.98
N GLY A 87 24.53 -19.10 -16.39
CA GLY A 87 24.35 -19.05 -14.94
C GLY A 87 24.30 -20.42 -14.24
N ARG A 88 23.99 -21.51 -14.95
CA ARG A 88 23.95 -22.87 -14.39
C ARG A 88 25.29 -23.60 -14.43
N LEU A 89 26.26 -23.07 -15.18
CA LEU A 89 27.59 -23.67 -15.27
C LEU A 89 28.26 -23.65 -13.89
N LYS A 90 28.96 -24.73 -13.58
CA LYS A 90 29.66 -24.89 -12.31
C LYS A 90 30.99 -24.14 -12.36
N ILE A 91 31.20 -23.32 -11.34
CA ILE A 91 32.42 -22.56 -11.14
C ILE A 91 33.07 -22.92 -9.81
N LYS A 92 34.37 -22.70 -9.76
CA LYS A 92 35.14 -22.72 -8.51
C LYS A 92 35.02 -21.39 -7.79
N CYS A 93 35.10 -21.40 -6.46
CA CYS A 93 35.13 -20.18 -5.69
C CYS A 93 36.40 -19.38 -6.01
N LYS A 94 36.31 -18.04 -6.06
CA LYS A 94 37.47 -17.15 -6.22
C LYS A 94 38.53 -17.35 -5.12
N ASN A 95 38.10 -17.81 -3.94
CA ASN A 95 38.97 -18.10 -2.80
C ASN A 95 39.44 -19.58 -2.76
N GLU A 96 39.41 -20.30 -3.88
CA GLU A 96 40.04 -21.63 -3.98
C GLU A 96 41.52 -21.59 -3.57
N ILE A 97 42.24 -20.53 -3.95
CA ILE A 97 43.64 -20.28 -3.55
C ILE A 97 43.79 -20.23 -2.01
N ARG A 98 42.74 -19.83 -1.29
CA ARG A 98 42.71 -19.76 0.19
C ARG A 98 42.09 -21.00 0.83
N GLY A 99 41.77 -22.03 0.04
CA GLY A 99 41.28 -23.32 0.52
C GLY A 99 39.76 -23.48 0.55
N CYS A 100 38.98 -22.67 -0.18
CA CYS A 100 37.54 -22.90 -0.31
C CYS A 100 37.26 -24.10 -1.23
N PRO A 101 36.64 -25.19 -0.73
CA PRO A 101 36.38 -26.40 -1.53
C PRO A 101 35.07 -26.33 -2.35
N ASP A 102 34.30 -25.25 -2.20
CA ASP A 102 32.94 -25.19 -2.73
C ASP A 102 32.91 -24.96 -4.24
N THR A 103 32.21 -25.87 -4.93
CA THR A 103 31.85 -25.77 -6.34
C THR A 103 30.38 -25.39 -6.48
N LEU A 104 30.09 -24.28 -7.15
CA LEU A 104 28.74 -23.68 -7.16
C LEU A 104 28.34 -23.22 -8.56
N ALA A 105 27.03 -23.04 -8.79
CA ALA A 105 26.56 -22.49 -10.05
C ALA A 105 26.92 -21.00 -10.15
N LEU A 106 27.29 -20.51 -11.33
CA LEU A 106 27.66 -19.09 -11.53
C LEU A 106 26.57 -18.11 -11.02
N SER A 107 25.29 -18.47 -11.09
CA SER A 107 24.19 -17.66 -10.54
C SER A 107 24.21 -17.51 -9.02
N GLU A 108 24.84 -18.44 -8.31
CA GLU A 108 24.93 -18.50 -6.85
C GLU A 108 26.23 -17.84 -6.32
N GLN A 109 27.12 -17.41 -7.22
CA GLN A 109 28.41 -16.82 -6.88
C GLN A 109 28.29 -15.63 -5.92
N TYR A 110 27.29 -14.78 -6.12
CA TYR A 110 27.07 -13.62 -5.26
C TYR A 110 26.66 -14.05 -3.84
N CYS A 111 25.70 -14.97 -3.74
CA CYS A 111 25.25 -15.50 -2.44
C CYS A 111 26.41 -16.18 -1.69
N HIS A 112 27.23 -16.97 -2.40
CA HIS A 112 28.39 -17.61 -1.81
C HIS A 112 29.47 -16.60 -1.39
N SER A 113 29.80 -15.58 -2.18
CA SER A 113 30.79 -14.56 -1.79
C SER A 113 30.39 -13.83 -0.48
N MET A 114 29.09 -13.59 -0.29
CA MET A 114 28.57 -12.98 0.93
C MET A 114 28.65 -13.88 2.17
N SER A 115 28.78 -15.20 2.02
CA SER A 115 28.86 -16.17 3.12
C SER A 115 30.15 -17.02 3.13
N CYS A 116 31.05 -16.83 2.17
CA CYS A 116 32.27 -17.61 2.01
C CYS A 116 33.14 -17.47 3.26
N LEU A 117 33.49 -18.61 3.85
CA LEU A 117 34.29 -18.69 5.08
C LEU A 117 35.74 -18.24 4.89
N PHE A 118 36.23 -18.28 3.64
CA PHE A 118 37.61 -17.98 3.26
C PHE A 118 37.77 -16.58 2.67
N GLU A 119 36.71 -15.77 2.68
CA GLU A 119 36.79 -14.36 2.30
C GLU A 119 37.52 -13.56 3.39
N LEU A 120 38.44 -12.69 2.98
CA LEU A 120 39.13 -11.77 3.89
C LEU A 120 38.21 -10.60 4.20
N ILE A 121 37.91 -10.42 5.48
CA ILE A 121 37.09 -9.33 5.97
C ILE A 121 37.87 -8.50 7.00
N PRO A 122 37.70 -7.16 6.99
CA PRO A 122 38.24 -6.32 8.04
C PRO A 122 37.46 -6.56 9.34
N CYS A 123 38.14 -6.42 10.47
CA CYS A 123 37.48 -6.43 11.78
C CYS A 123 36.42 -5.30 11.87
N PRO A 124 35.19 -5.56 12.35
CA PRO A 124 34.12 -4.57 12.41
C PRO A 124 34.32 -3.51 13.52
N TYR A 125 35.27 -3.72 14.44
CA TYR A 125 35.51 -2.82 15.56
C TYR A 125 36.45 -1.66 15.17
N GLN A 126 36.00 -0.43 15.45
CA GLN A 126 36.75 0.79 15.15
C GLN A 126 38.11 0.76 15.88
N GLY A 127 39.20 0.89 15.13
CA GLY A 127 40.58 0.87 15.64
C GLY A 127 41.34 -0.43 15.37
N CYS A 128 40.65 -1.54 15.07
CA CYS A 128 41.32 -2.78 14.69
C CYS A 128 41.65 -2.80 13.19
N ARG A 129 42.94 -2.97 12.83
CA ARG A 129 43.41 -3.08 11.44
C ARG A 129 43.56 -4.52 10.94
N ALA A 130 43.09 -5.51 11.72
CA ALA A 130 43.23 -6.92 11.36
C ALA A 130 42.35 -7.27 10.14
N GLN A 131 42.94 -8.01 9.19
CA GLN A 131 42.23 -8.67 8.10
C GLN A 131 42.23 -10.17 8.37
N LEU A 132 41.05 -10.76 8.41
CA LEU A 132 40.86 -12.13 8.88
C LEU A 132 39.97 -12.88 7.92
N LEU A 133 40.17 -14.19 7.82
CA LEU A 133 39.19 -15.04 7.14
C LEU A 133 37.88 -14.98 7.93
N ARG A 134 36.74 -14.96 7.24
CA ARG A 134 35.42 -14.92 7.88
C ARG A 134 35.25 -16.02 8.94
N ARG A 135 35.79 -17.22 8.74
CA ARG A 135 35.79 -18.30 9.74
C ARG A 135 36.55 -18.00 11.03
N ASP A 136 37.57 -17.15 10.97
CA ASP A 136 38.44 -16.81 12.11
C ASP A 136 37.99 -15.54 12.82
N LEU A 137 36.96 -14.86 12.30
CA LEU A 137 36.41 -13.64 12.89
C LEU A 137 35.92 -13.88 14.33
N ASP A 138 35.25 -15.00 14.59
CA ASP A 138 34.75 -15.32 15.93
C ASP A 138 35.89 -15.56 16.93
N ALA A 139 36.96 -16.23 16.49
CA ALA A 139 38.14 -16.47 17.32
C ALA A 139 38.87 -15.15 17.65
N HIS A 140 38.98 -14.26 16.66
CA HIS A 140 39.53 -12.92 16.87
C HIS A 140 38.65 -12.05 17.76
N THR A 141 37.33 -12.08 17.57
CA THR A 141 36.35 -11.28 18.33
C THR A 141 36.47 -11.52 19.83
N ARG A 142 36.77 -12.77 20.25
CA ARG A 142 36.99 -13.13 21.67
C ARG A 142 38.26 -12.54 22.29
N HIS A 143 39.23 -12.15 21.47
CA HIS A 143 40.54 -11.66 21.90
C HIS A 143 40.83 -10.24 21.38
N CYS A 144 39.84 -9.58 20.76
CA CYS A 144 40.03 -8.28 20.16
C CYS A 144 40.06 -7.23 21.26
N GLU A 145 41.17 -6.50 21.38
CA GLU A 145 41.32 -5.42 22.36
C GLU A 145 40.30 -4.28 22.16
N HIS A 146 39.79 -4.14 20.93
CA HIS A 146 38.81 -3.12 20.54
C HIS A 146 37.36 -3.62 20.60
N TRP A 147 37.14 -4.83 21.12
CA TRP A 147 35.81 -5.40 21.27
C TRP A 147 34.94 -4.49 22.14
N SER A 148 33.75 -4.19 21.62
CA SER A 148 32.73 -3.48 22.35
C SER A 148 31.35 -3.99 21.99
N GLN A 149 30.49 -4.17 22.99
CA GLN A 149 29.09 -4.52 22.78
C GLN A 149 28.17 -3.78 23.75
N PRO A 150 26.97 -3.37 23.31
CA PRO A 150 25.97 -2.83 24.22
C PRO A 150 25.55 -3.89 25.24
N CYS A 151 25.25 -3.46 26.46
CA CYS A 151 24.82 -4.35 27.54
C CYS A 151 23.63 -5.23 27.12
N HIS A 152 23.79 -6.55 27.25
CA HIS A 152 22.79 -7.56 26.91
C HIS A 152 21.46 -7.41 27.66
N MET A 153 21.47 -6.76 28.82
CA MET A 153 20.29 -6.46 29.63
C MET A 153 19.61 -5.12 29.24
N GLY A 154 20.11 -4.42 28.22
CA GLY A 154 19.40 -3.30 27.58
C GLY A 154 19.57 -1.93 28.22
N CYS A 155 20.54 -1.70 29.12
CA CYS A 155 20.80 -0.37 29.70
C CYS A 155 21.52 0.61 28.75
N GLY A 156 21.85 0.21 27.53
CA GLY A 156 22.49 1.08 26.52
C GLY A 156 23.96 1.42 26.76
N THR A 157 24.57 0.97 27.87
CA THR A 157 25.99 1.15 28.14
C THR A 157 26.83 0.24 27.23
N VAL A 158 27.85 0.80 26.59
CA VAL A 158 28.80 0.04 25.77
C VAL A 158 29.86 -0.57 26.68
N LEU A 159 29.98 -1.90 26.65
CA LEU A 159 30.90 -2.69 27.46
C LEU A 159 32.09 -3.12 26.61
N SER A 160 33.29 -3.09 27.19
CA SER A 160 34.51 -3.69 26.66
C SER A 160 34.86 -4.93 27.49
N HIS A 161 35.83 -5.74 27.06
CA HIS A 161 36.26 -6.94 27.80
C HIS A 161 36.63 -6.64 29.26
N ARG A 162 37.16 -5.44 29.54
CA ARG A 162 37.51 -5.00 30.89
C ARG A 162 36.31 -4.54 31.71
N THR A 163 35.35 -3.85 31.08
CA THR A 163 34.21 -3.25 31.79
C THR A 163 33.00 -4.18 31.90
N GLN A 164 32.94 -5.27 31.12
CA GLN A 164 31.85 -6.24 31.15
C GLN A 164 31.71 -6.92 32.52
N ALA A 165 32.81 -7.32 33.15
CA ALA A 165 32.79 -8.00 34.45
C ALA A 165 32.36 -7.08 35.61
N GLN A 166 32.61 -5.77 35.49
CA GLN A 166 32.30 -4.77 36.53
C GLN A 166 30.94 -4.09 36.33
N HIS A 167 30.25 -4.35 35.21
CA HIS A 167 29.02 -3.66 34.87
C HIS A 167 27.80 -4.24 35.60
N ASN A 168 27.15 -3.43 36.43
CA ASN A 168 25.85 -3.74 37.04
C ASN A 168 24.73 -2.96 36.34
N CYS A 169 23.99 -3.64 35.46
CA CYS A 169 22.91 -3.07 34.67
C CYS A 169 21.83 -2.40 35.54
N TYR A 170 21.45 -3.03 36.65
CA TYR A 170 20.41 -2.52 37.53
C TYR A 170 20.81 -1.19 38.19
N ARG A 171 22.08 -1.08 38.60
CA ARG A 171 22.61 0.16 39.19
C ARG A 171 22.59 1.30 38.17
N GLN A 172 22.96 1.03 36.92
CA GLN A 172 22.95 2.05 35.86
C GLN A 172 21.53 2.52 35.54
N LEU A 173 20.59 1.59 35.35
CA LEU A 173 19.18 1.90 35.10
C LEU A 173 18.54 2.68 36.26
N ARG A 174 18.89 2.33 37.51
CA ARG A 174 18.43 3.05 38.69
C ARG A 174 18.93 4.48 38.73
N HIS A 175 20.22 4.72 38.45
CA HIS A 175 20.76 6.09 38.37
C HIS A 175 20.09 6.92 37.26
N GLU A 176 19.83 6.32 36.08
CA GLU A 176 19.11 6.99 35.00
C GLU A 176 17.65 7.30 35.37
N TYR A 177 16.96 6.38 36.03
CA TYR A 177 15.60 6.58 36.52
C TYR A 177 15.54 7.72 37.55
N GLU A 178 16.44 7.71 38.54
CA GLU A 178 16.53 8.75 39.57
C GLU A 178 16.86 10.12 38.96
N ALA A 179 17.73 10.18 37.95
CA ALA A 179 18.03 11.40 37.22
C ALA A 179 16.82 11.91 36.43
N ARG A 180 16.09 11.02 35.75
CA ARG A 180 14.86 11.37 35.01
C ARG A 180 13.76 11.87 35.96
N GLN A 181 13.63 11.25 37.13
CA GLN A 181 12.68 11.67 38.16
C GLN A 181 13.03 13.06 38.72
N ARG A 182 14.32 13.35 38.95
CA ARG A 182 14.79 14.69 39.35
C ARG A 182 14.45 15.75 38.30
N ASN A 183 14.65 15.46 37.01
CA ASN A 183 14.30 16.37 35.93
C ASN A 183 12.79 16.64 35.85
N HIS A 184 11.95 15.60 35.94
CA HIS A 184 10.50 15.78 35.95
C HIS A 184 10.02 16.63 37.14
N ARG A 185 10.59 16.42 38.34
CA ARG A 185 10.29 17.24 39.52
C ARG A 185 10.71 18.70 39.33
N ALA A 186 11.88 18.95 38.76
CA ALA A 186 12.35 20.31 38.47
C ALA A 186 11.44 21.03 37.45
N ILE A 187 11.01 20.33 36.40
CA ILE A 187 10.08 20.87 35.39
C ILE A 187 8.71 21.17 36.00
N ALA A 188 8.17 20.26 36.82
CA ALA A 188 6.89 20.48 37.51
C ALA A 188 6.95 21.70 38.45
N ALA A 189 8.03 21.85 39.21
CA ALA A 189 8.24 23.02 40.07
C ALA A 189 8.40 24.33 39.27
N ALA A 190 9.00 24.29 38.08
CA ALA A 190 9.09 25.45 37.20
C ALA A 190 7.71 25.83 36.62
N LEU A 191 6.91 24.84 36.21
CA LEU A 191 5.54 25.06 35.72
C LEU A 191 4.62 25.63 36.79
N GLN A 192 4.67 25.11 38.02
CA GLN A 192 3.89 25.65 39.14
C GLN A 192 4.24 27.11 39.44
N ARG A 193 5.53 27.47 39.45
CA ARG A 193 5.96 28.87 39.60
C ARG A 193 5.45 29.76 38.47
N LYS A 194 5.40 29.26 37.24
CA LYS A 194 4.88 30.01 36.09
C LYS A 194 3.36 30.19 36.15
N MET A 195 2.63 29.15 36.55
CA MET A 195 1.18 29.22 36.80
C MET A 195 0.85 30.22 37.90
N GLY A 196 1.61 30.23 39.01
CA GLY A 196 1.42 31.20 40.10
C GLY A 196 1.58 32.64 39.60
N ARG A 197 2.64 32.95 38.84
CA ARG A 197 2.82 34.26 38.22
C ARG A 197 1.65 34.64 37.30
N MET A 198 1.18 33.71 36.48
CA MET A 198 0.06 33.93 35.56
C MET A 198 -1.27 34.17 36.30
N GLN A 199 -1.51 33.47 37.41
CA GLN A 199 -2.67 33.68 38.26
C GLN A 199 -2.64 35.05 38.95
N SER A 200 -1.48 35.50 39.44
CA SER A 200 -1.30 36.83 40.00
C SER A 200 -1.53 37.94 38.96
N THR A 201 -1.03 37.78 37.74
CA THR A 201 -1.28 38.74 36.65
C THR A 201 -2.76 38.74 36.24
N MET A 202 -3.41 37.58 36.18
CA MET A 202 -4.84 37.49 35.90
C MET A 202 -5.68 38.15 37.00
N ALA A 203 -5.29 37.99 38.27
CA ALA A 203 -5.96 38.66 39.39
C ALA A 203 -5.78 40.18 39.33
N HIS A 204 -4.59 40.65 38.91
CA HIS A 204 -4.35 42.08 38.68
C HIS A 204 -5.19 42.63 37.51
N MET A 205 -5.21 41.94 36.36
CA MET A 205 -6.04 42.35 35.22
C MET A 205 -7.53 42.36 35.58
N LYS A 206 -8.03 41.36 36.34
CA LYS A 206 -9.41 41.36 36.82
C LYS A 206 -9.74 42.55 37.71
N ARG A 207 -8.82 42.93 38.61
CA ARG A 207 -8.98 44.12 39.46
C ARG A 207 -8.98 45.42 38.65
N GLN A 208 -8.08 45.55 37.68
CA GLN A 208 -8.07 46.71 36.78
C GLN A 208 -9.34 46.81 35.94
N ILE A 209 -9.82 45.68 35.40
CA ILE A 209 -11.08 45.64 34.66
C ILE A 209 -12.25 46.04 35.57
N GLY A 210 -12.28 45.56 36.82
CA GLY A 210 -13.29 45.96 37.80
C GLY A 210 -13.31 47.47 38.06
N LEU A 211 -12.15 48.07 38.30
CA LEU A 211 -12.02 49.52 38.51
C LEU A 211 -12.42 50.33 37.27
N ILE A 212 -12.13 49.83 36.07
CA ILE A 212 -12.55 50.46 34.81
C ILE A 212 -14.08 50.39 34.65
N CYS A 213 -14.70 49.24 34.96
CA CYS A 213 -16.16 49.10 34.95
C CYS A 213 -16.83 50.04 35.97
N GLU A 214 -16.29 50.15 37.19
CA GLU A 214 -16.77 51.08 38.22
C GLU A 214 -16.66 52.54 37.79
N SER A 215 -15.56 52.92 37.13
CA SER A 215 -15.39 54.29 36.59
C SER A 215 -16.31 54.62 35.41
N LEU A 216 -16.84 53.61 34.72
CA LEU A 216 -17.83 53.79 33.66
C LEU A 216 -19.27 53.90 34.21
N GLU A 217 -19.58 53.24 35.33
CA GLU A 217 -20.87 53.36 36.01
C GLU A 217 -21.07 54.75 36.67
N VAL A 218 -19.99 55.44 37.04
CA VAL A 218 -20.05 56.82 37.61
C VAL A 218 -20.31 57.90 36.54
N MET A 219 -20.23 57.58 35.25
CA MET A 219 -20.57 58.54 34.18
C MET A 219 -22.06 58.58 33.80
N ASP A 220 -22.89 57.68 34.33
CA ASP A 220 -24.33 57.62 34.02
C ASP A 220 -25.23 58.36 35.04
N GLU A 221 -24.69 58.95 36.13
CA GLU A 221 -25.49 59.63 37.17
C GLU A 221 -25.78 61.13 36.91
N LEU A 222 -25.43 61.70 35.75
CA LEU A 222 -25.63 63.13 35.45
C LEU A 222 -26.74 63.48 34.45
N GLU A 223 -27.52 62.50 33.95
CA GLU A 223 -28.64 62.78 33.03
C GLU A 223 -29.94 61.99 33.38
N GLU A 224 -30.39 62.02 34.64
CA GLU A 224 -31.78 61.66 34.99
C GLU A 224 -32.57 62.86 35.52
N ILE A 225 -32.69 63.91 34.71
CA ILE A 225 -33.79 64.88 34.78
C ILE A 225 -34.52 64.84 33.43
N THR A 226 -35.36 63.84 33.23
CA THR A 226 -36.67 63.96 32.55
C THR A 226 -37.37 62.61 32.63
N GLY A 227 -38.23 62.48 33.63
CA GLY A 227 -38.88 61.23 33.98
C GLY A 227 -39.82 60.68 32.92
N ARG A 228 -39.95 59.36 32.93
CA ARG A 228 -41.21 58.70 32.57
C ARG A 228 -41.49 57.51 33.48
N ARG A 229 -42.38 57.75 34.45
CA ARG A 229 -43.21 56.71 35.07
C ARG A 229 -44.18 56.15 34.02
N LYS A 230 -44.31 54.82 33.93
CA LYS A 230 -45.57 54.08 34.17
C LYS A 230 -45.40 52.54 34.04
N TYR A 231 -45.80 51.86 35.12
CA TYR A 231 -46.43 50.52 35.25
C TYR A 231 -45.65 49.21 34.99
N ARG A 232 -45.21 48.60 36.11
CA ARG A 232 -45.51 47.24 36.65
C ARG A 232 -46.83 46.62 36.10
N GLU A 233 -47.05 45.34 35.77
CA GLU A 233 -46.82 44.02 36.42
C GLU A 233 -47.06 42.87 35.38
N VAL A 234 -46.22 41.82 35.26
CA VAL A 234 -46.36 40.39 35.76
C VAL A 234 -47.30 39.52 34.85
N CYS A 235 -47.06 38.29 34.35
CA CYS A 235 -46.11 37.16 34.47
C CYS A 235 -46.42 36.14 33.30
N PRO A 236 -45.93 34.88 33.25
CA PRO A 236 -44.56 34.38 33.07
C PRO A 236 -44.44 33.35 31.91
N HIS A 237 -43.23 32.78 31.79
CA HIS A 237 -42.91 31.44 31.24
C HIS A 237 -42.40 31.26 29.80
N ILE A 238 -41.23 30.60 29.80
CA ILE A 238 -40.80 29.48 28.95
C ILE A 238 -40.09 29.82 27.64
N ASN A 239 -38.84 29.31 27.63
CA ASN A 239 -38.06 28.79 26.52
C ASN A 239 -37.81 29.64 25.27
N THR A 240 -36.50 29.78 25.07
CA THR A 240 -35.78 29.34 23.88
C THR A 240 -35.71 30.26 22.67
N ASN A 241 -34.47 30.29 22.20
CA ASN A 241 -34.04 30.24 20.81
C ASN A 241 -33.88 31.55 20.06
N ARG A 242 -32.86 31.46 19.21
CA ARG A 242 -32.64 32.24 17.99
C ARG A 242 -32.02 33.62 18.15
N THR A 243 -30.73 33.64 17.81
CA THR A 243 -30.21 34.27 16.59
C THR A 243 -30.96 35.53 16.13
N ARG A 244 -30.28 36.68 16.08
CA ARG A 244 -29.64 37.23 14.87
C ARG A 244 -29.17 38.68 15.12
N LEU A 245 -27.94 38.95 14.67
CA LEU A 245 -27.47 40.12 13.92
C LEU A 245 -27.83 41.50 14.54
N GLY A 246 -26.88 42.24 15.12
CA GLY A 246 -25.76 42.95 14.45
C GLY A 246 -26.22 44.35 14.02
N PRO A 247 -25.44 45.44 14.18
CA PRO A 247 -24.56 45.85 13.07
C PRO A 247 -23.27 46.67 13.39
N SER A 248 -22.26 46.43 12.55
CA SER A 248 -21.44 47.40 11.78
C SER A 248 -20.44 48.38 12.43
N SER A 249 -19.17 48.25 11.98
CA SER A 249 -18.24 49.32 11.58
C SER A 249 -17.09 48.65 10.78
N CYS A 250 -17.07 48.68 9.44
CA CYS A 250 -16.69 49.70 8.46
C CYS A 250 -15.16 49.96 8.31
N TYR A 251 -14.75 50.09 7.02
CA TYR A 251 -13.55 50.63 6.36
C TYR A 251 -13.11 49.67 5.21
N THR A 252 -13.64 49.83 3.98
CA THR A 252 -13.17 50.66 2.82
C THR A 252 -11.79 50.23 2.29
N GLU A 253 -11.43 50.21 1.01
CA GLU A 253 -12.00 50.54 -0.31
C GLU A 253 -10.94 50.08 -1.32
N HIS A 254 -11.34 49.70 -2.55
CA HIS A 254 -10.85 50.28 -3.82
C HIS A 254 -11.42 49.48 -5.01
N GLN A 255 -12.30 50.16 -5.76
CA GLN A 255 -12.89 49.80 -7.05
C GLN A 255 -12.01 50.28 -8.22
N MET A 256 -12.21 49.68 -9.40
CA MET A 256 -12.48 50.25 -10.75
C MET A 256 -12.70 49.02 -11.69
N ALA A 257 -13.57 48.93 -12.71
CA ALA A 257 -14.47 49.84 -13.42
C ALA A 257 -15.56 49.01 -14.17
N ASP A 258 -16.74 49.62 -14.42
CA ASP A 258 -17.55 49.73 -15.67
C ASP A 258 -17.83 48.48 -16.56
N ASN A 259 -18.94 48.26 -17.27
CA ASN A 259 -20.20 48.97 -17.54
C ASN A 259 -21.22 47.99 -18.20
N ALA A 260 -22.51 48.33 -18.10
CA ALA A 260 -23.62 48.21 -19.08
C ALA A 260 -23.92 46.90 -19.88
N GLY A 261 -25.15 46.40 -19.69
CA GLY A 261 -26.23 46.58 -20.69
C GLY A 261 -26.66 45.37 -21.55
N GLY A 262 -27.99 45.13 -21.58
CA GLY A 262 -28.68 44.78 -22.84
C GLY A 262 -29.38 43.41 -22.93
N GLU A 263 -30.70 43.46 -22.98
CA GLU A 263 -31.64 42.37 -23.26
C GLU A 263 -31.51 41.79 -24.69
N ARG A 264 -31.87 40.50 -24.87
CA ARG A 264 -32.88 39.97 -25.82
C ARG A 264 -32.56 38.53 -26.28
N GLY A 265 -33.62 37.72 -26.36
CA GLY A 265 -33.78 36.77 -27.45
C GLY A 265 -33.72 35.29 -27.07
N GLY A 266 -34.84 34.75 -26.58
CA GLY A 266 -35.11 33.32 -26.69
C GLY A 266 -35.41 32.95 -28.15
N PHE A 267 -34.95 31.77 -28.57
CA PHE A 267 -35.42 31.11 -29.79
C PHE A 267 -35.93 29.71 -29.45
N ARG A 268 -37.26 29.59 -29.55
CA ARG A 268 -38.00 28.34 -29.79
C ARG A 268 -37.77 27.90 -31.23
N GLY A 269 -37.77 26.60 -31.45
CA GLY A 269 -37.88 26.00 -32.78
C GLY A 269 -38.18 24.52 -32.67
N GLY A 270 -39.46 24.18 -32.53
CA GLY A 270 -39.97 22.84 -32.81
C GLY A 270 -40.60 22.80 -34.20
N PHE A 271 -40.46 21.69 -34.92
CA PHE A 271 -41.30 21.36 -36.07
C PHE A 271 -41.49 19.84 -36.17
N GLY A 272 -42.70 19.42 -35.76
CA GLY A 272 -43.71 18.73 -36.58
C GLY A 272 -43.34 17.70 -37.65
N SER A 273 -44.03 16.56 -37.52
CA SER A 273 -44.24 15.45 -38.48
C SER A 273 -44.62 15.84 -39.92
N GLY A 274 -44.34 14.92 -40.87
CA GLY A 274 -45.00 14.92 -42.18
C GLY A 274 -44.38 14.03 -43.27
N ASP A 275 -44.73 12.74 -43.24
CA ASP A 275 -45.23 11.88 -44.36
C ASP A 275 -44.49 11.73 -45.74
N ARG A 276 -44.48 10.46 -46.21
CA ARG A 276 -44.35 9.90 -47.59
C ARG A 276 -43.00 9.89 -48.34
N GLY A 277 -42.58 8.68 -48.72
CA GLY A 277 -41.63 8.46 -49.82
C GLY A 277 -41.17 7.01 -49.99
N ARG A 278 -41.85 6.25 -50.86
CA ARG A 278 -41.60 4.83 -51.21
C ARG A 278 -40.21 4.59 -51.84
N GLY A 279 -39.62 3.43 -51.54
CA GLY A 279 -38.54 2.81 -52.33
C GLY A 279 -38.45 1.30 -52.07
N ARG A 280 -38.98 0.49 -52.98
CA ARG A 280 -39.06 -0.99 -52.96
C ARG A 280 -37.78 -1.66 -53.50
N GLY A 281 -37.49 -2.87 -52.98
CA GLY A 281 -36.79 -3.97 -53.68
C GLY A 281 -35.28 -4.07 -53.39
N ARG A 282 -34.63 -5.23 -53.22
CA ARG A 282 -34.89 -6.69 -53.36
C ARG A 282 -33.95 -7.35 -52.31
N GLY A 283 -34.33 -8.36 -51.52
CA GLY A 283 -34.58 -9.73 -51.93
C GLY A 283 -33.29 -10.54 -52.15
N ARG A 284 -32.81 -11.26 -51.12
CA ARG A 284 -31.91 -12.46 -51.08
C ARG A 284 -31.13 -12.46 -49.74
N GLY A 285 -30.97 -13.53 -48.98
CA GLY A 285 -31.47 -14.89 -49.00
C GLY A 285 -31.26 -15.49 -47.59
N ARG A 286 -32.06 -16.51 -47.28
CA ARG A 286 -32.15 -17.20 -45.99
C ARG A 286 -30.82 -17.86 -45.61
N GLY A 287 -30.31 -17.54 -44.42
CA GLY A 287 -29.37 -18.37 -43.67
C GLY A 287 -29.91 -18.58 -42.25
N ARG A 288 -30.66 -19.67 -42.03
CA ARG A 288 -31.13 -20.11 -40.71
C ARG A 288 -29.92 -20.53 -39.86
N GLY A 289 -29.27 -19.57 -39.22
CA GLY A 289 -28.33 -19.81 -38.13
C GLY A 289 -29.09 -20.06 -36.85
N ARG A 290 -29.15 -21.33 -36.44
CA ARG A 290 -29.75 -21.87 -35.20
C ARG A 290 -29.72 -20.86 -34.05
N GLY A 291 -30.91 -20.37 -33.67
CA GLY A 291 -31.13 -19.75 -32.39
C GLY A 291 -30.72 -20.73 -31.30
N ARG A 292 -29.57 -20.47 -30.65
CA ARG A 292 -29.31 -21.04 -29.34
C ARG A 292 -30.29 -20.35 -28.42
N GLY A 293 -31.37 -21.07 -28.10
CA GLY A 293 -32.35 -20.66 -27.11
C GLY A 293 -31.61 -20.15 -25.88
N ALA A 294 -31.83 -18.87 -25.59
CA ALA A 294 -31.58 -18.34 -24.27
C ALA A 294 -32.52 -19.08 -23.32
N ARG A 295 -32.08 -20.25 -22.83
CA ARG A 295 -32.57 -20.79 -21.57
C ARG A 295 -32.12 -19.79 -20.52
N GLY A 296 -32.98 -18.79 -20.29
CA GLY A 296 -33.09 -18.11 -19.01
C GLY A 296 -33.52 -19.14 -17.97
N GLY A 297 -32.59 -20.02 -17.61
CA GLY A 297 -32.68 -20.77 -16.38
C GLY A 297 -32.36 -19.78 -15.27
N LYS A 298 -33.38 -19.45 -14.48
CA LYS A 298 -33.22 -19.01 -13.10
C LYS A 298 -32.15 -19.92 -12.51
N SER A 299 -30.95 -19.38 -12.22
CA SER A 299 -29.87 -20.19 -11.66
C SER A 299 -30.35 -20.68 -10.30
N GLU A 300 -30.81 -21.92 -10.24
CA GLU A 300 -30.85 -22.70 -9.01
C GLU A 300 -29.52 -22.49 -8.29
N ASP A 301 -29.58 -22.18 -6.99
CA ASP A 301 -28.42 -21.93 -6.14
C ASP A 301 -27.48 -23.12 -6.23
N LYS A 302 -26.52 -23.02 -7.15
CA LYS A 302 -25.61 -24.09 -7.49
C LYS A 302 -24.73 -24.28 -6.28
N GLU A 303 -24.87 -25.44 -5.62
CA GLU A 303 -24.11 -25.77 -4.44
C GLU A 303 -22.61 -25.53 -4.71
N TRP A 304 -21.97 -24.72 -3.86
CA TRP A 304 -20.56 -24.36 -4.04
C TRP A 304 -19.67 -25.60 -3.84
N VAL A 305 -18.93 -25.97 -4.89
CA VAL A 305 -17.91 -27.02 -4.84
C VAL A 305 -16.52 -26.36 -4.86
N PRO A 306 -15.79 -26.37 -3.74
CA PRO A 306 -14.50 -25.68 -3.64
C PRO A 306 -13.42 -26.38 -4.46
N VAL A 307 -12.61 -25.60 -5.17
CA VAL A 307 -11.52 -26.11 -6.01
C VAL A 307 -10.15 -25.94 -5.33
N THR A 308 -10.03 -24.95 -4.45
CA THR A 308 -8.79 -24.68 -3.71
C THR A 308 -8.68 -25.49 -2.42
N LYS A 309 -7.45 -25.60 -1.90
CA LYS A 309 -7.23 -26.17 -0.55
C LYS A 309 -7.94 -25.33 0.51
N LEU A 310 -7.87 -24.00 0.40
CA LEU A 310 -8.54 -23.07 1.30
C LEU A 310 -10.07 -23.23 1.27
N GLY A 311 -10.66 -23.25 0.07
CA GLY A 311 -12.11 -23.42 -0.08
C GLY A 311 -12.61 -24.73 0.54
N ARG A 312 -11.85 -25.82 0.42
CA ARG A 312 -12.18 -27.10 1.09
C ARG A 312 -12.16 -26.97 2.60
N LEU A 313 -11.11 -26.38 3.17
CA LEU A 313 -11.02 -26.18 4.62
C LEU A 313 -12.16 -25.30 5.18
N VAL A 314 -12.59 -24.30 4.41
CA VAL A 314 -13.70 -23.41 4.79
C VAL A 314 -15.05 -24.14 4.68
N LYS A 315 -15.32 -24.83 3.57
CA LYS A 315 -16.56 -25.61 3.40
C LYS A 315 -16.71 -26.70 4.46
N ASP A 316 -15.60 -27.34 4.84
CA ASP A 316 -15.57 -28.41 5.85
C ASP A 316 -15.47 -27.88 7.30
N MET A 317 -15.67 -26.56 7.51
CA MET A 317 -15.65 -25.88 8.81
C MET A 317 -14.38 -26.09 9.66
N LYS A 318 -13.22 -26.27 9.01
CA LYS A 318 -11.93 -26.38 9.70
C LYS A 318 -11.34 -25.03 10.08
N ILE A 319 -11.61 -24.01 9.27
CA ILE A 319 -11.27 -22.61 9.55
C ILE A 319 -12.53 -21.94 10.07
N LYS A 320 -12.48 -21.42 11.29
CA LYS A 320 -13.67 -20.88 11.97
C LYS A 320 -13.93 -19.41 11.66
N SER A 321 -12.88 -18.68 11.29
CA SER A 321 -12.95 -17.22 11.17
C SER A 321 -12.12 -16.70 10.00
N LEU A 322 -12.51 -15.53 9.49
CA LEU A 322 -11.80 -14.87 8.39
C LEU A 322 -10.47 -14.28 8.85
N GLU A 323 -10.36 -13.93 10.13
CA GLU A 323 -9.15 -13.42 10.77
C GLU A 323 -8.01 -14.43 10.76
N GLU A 324 -8.30 -15.73 10.87
CA GLU A 324 -7.30 -16.78 10.71
C GLU A 324 -6.66 -16.74 9.31
N ILE A 325 -7.46 -16.47 8.27
CA ILE A 325 -6.97 -16.35 6.89
C ILE A 325 -6.05 -15.14 6.75
N TYR A 326 -6.43 -14.00 7.37
CA TYR A 326 -5.63 -12.78 7.34
C TYR A 326 -4.31 -12.92 8.11
N LEU A 327 -4.31 -13.61 9.26
CA LEU A 327 -3.12 -13.81 10.08
C LEU A 327 -1.99 -14.47 9.28
N TYR A 328 -2.32 -15.49 8.49
CA TYR A 328 -1.36 -16.20 7.64
C TYR A 328 -1.22 -15.60 6.23
N SER A 329 -1.86 -14.46 5.96
CA SER A 329 -1.83 -13.78 4.66
C SER A 329 -2.15 -14.71 3.47
N LEU A 330 -3.14 -15.59 3.64
CA LEU A 330 -3.50 -16.57 2.62
C LEU A 330 -4.31 -15.90 1.48
N PRO A 331 -3.98 -16.17 0.20
CA PRO A 331 -4.69 -15.55 -0.91
C PRO A 331 -6.07 -16.18 -1.13
N ILE A 332 -7.12 -15.38 -1.00
CA ILE A 332 -8.50 -15.77 -1.29
C ILE A 332 -8.73 -15.69 -2.80
N LYS A 333 -9.12 -16.81 -3.42
CA LYS A 333 -9.32 -16.93 -4.88
C LYS A 333 -10.77 -17.26 -5.28
N GLU A 334 -11.59 -17.64 -4.31
CA GLU A 334 -13.00 -17.99 -4.47
C GLU A 334 -13.82 -16.97 -3.67
N SER A 335 -14.79 -16.31 -4.29
CA SER A 335 -15.63 -15.30 -3.61
C SER A 335 -16.59 -15.93 -2.62
N GLU A 336 -16.93 -17.18 -2.85
CA GLU A 336 -17.82 -18.01 -2.05
C GLU A 336 -17.25 -18.23 -0.63
N ILE A 337 -15.92 -18.20 -0.46
CA ILE A 337 -15.27 -18.22 0.86
C ILE A 337 -15.71 -17.03 1.70
N ILE A 338 -15.79 -15.85 1.09
CA ILE A 338 -16.22 -14.63 1.79
C ILE A 338 -17.72 -14.67 2.07
N ASP A 339 -18.50 -15.21 1.14
CA ASP A 339 -19.94 -15.38 1.32
C ASP A 339 -20.29 -16.35 2.45
N PHE A 340 -19.46 -17.37 2.67
CA PHE A 340 -19.61 -18.30 3.79
C PHE A 340 -19.49 -17.60 5.16
N PHE A 341 -18.54 -16.66 5.30
CA PHE A 341 -18.30 -15.97 6.57
C PHE A 341 -19.16 -14.71 6.76
N LEU A 342 -19.31 -13.89 5.72
CA LEU A 342 -19.88 -12.55 5.80
C LEU A 342 -21.12 -12.37 4.90
N GLY A 343 -21.63 -13.43 4.27
CA GLY A 343 -22.63 -13.32 3.20
C GLY A 343 -23.91 -12.56 3.57
N SER A 344 -24.36 -12.65 4.84
CA SER A 344 -25.57 -11.95 5.30
C SER A 344 -25.33 -10.49 5.69
N SER A 345 -24.10 -10.11 6.03
CA SER A 345 -23.75 -8.77 6.53
C SER A 345 -23.17 -7.84 5.46
N LEU A 346 -22.66 -8.39 4.35
CA LEU A 346 -22.06 -7.61 3.28
C LEU A 346 -23.12 -6.82 2.50
N LYS A 347 -22.91 -5.51 2.39
CA LYS A 347 -23.64 -4.64 1.47
C LYS A 347 -22.72 -4.18 0.36
N ASP A 348 -23.22 -4.21 -0.88
CA ASP A 348 -22.54 -3.68 -2.05
C ASP A 348 -23.08 -2.29 -2.42
N GLU A 349 -22.20 -1.41 -2.85
CA GLU A 349 -22.57 -0.11 -3.40
C GLU A 349 -21.77 0.20 -4.66
N VAL A 350 -22.48 0.54 -5.72
CA VAL A 350 -21.88 0.94 -6.99
C VAL A 350 -21.46 2.41 -6.89
N LEU A 351 -20.15 2.68 -6.96
CA LEU A 351 -19.61 4.03 -6.83
C LEU A 351 -19.77 4.84 -8.11
N LYS A 352 -19.33 4.28 -9.25
CA LYS A 352 -19.44 4.91 -10.57
C LYS A 352 -19.32 3.87 -11.68
N ILE A 353 -20.09 4.10 -12.74
CA ILE A 353 -19.97 3.38 -14.00
C ILE A 353 -19.37 4.34 -15.02
N MET A 354 -18.32 3.92 -15.72
CA MET A 354 -17.63 4.73 -16.72
C MET A 354 -17.63 4.03 -18.07
N PRO A 355 -18.11 4.64 -19.16
CA PRO A 355 -17.87 4.15 -20.50
C PRO A 355 -16.39 4.33 -20.84
N VAL A 356 -15.76 3.28 -21.34
CA VAL A 356 -14.39 3.29 -21.86
C VAL A 356 -14.41 2.82 -23.30
N GLN A 357 -13.74 3.55 -24.17
CA GLN A 357 -13.80 3.32 -25.61
C GLN A 357 -12.40 2.99 -26.15
N LYS A 358 -12.33 2.03 -27.07
CA LYS A 358 -11.13 1.73 -27.84
C LYS A 358 -11.42 1.93 -29.31
N GLN A 359 -10.63 2.76 -30.00
CA GLN A 359 -10.71 2.92 -31.44
C GLN A 359 -10.23 1.64 -32.14
N THR A 360 -11.02 1.16 -33.12
CA THR A 360 -10.66 0.05 -33.99
C THR A 360 -10.77 0.47 -35.45
N ARG A 361 -10.30 -0.37 -36.38
CA ARG A 361 -10.44 -0.11 -37.83
C ARG A 361 -11.91 -0.01 -38.26
N ALA A 362 -12.80 -0.74 -37.58
CA ALA A 362 -14.24 -0.76 -37.83
C ALA A 362 -15.02 0.12 -36.83
N GLY A 363 -14.47 1.28 -36.46
CA GLY A 363 -15.10 2.24 -35.54
C GLY A 363 -14.78 2.03 -34.07
N GLN A 364 -15.56 2.65 -33.20
CA GLN A 364 -15.34 2.64 -31.75
C GLN A 364 -15.93 1.40 -31.08
N ARG A 365 -15.13 0.70 -30.27
CA ARG A 365 -15.59 -0.38 -29.41
C ARG A 365 -15.71 0.10 -27.97
N THR A 366 -16.94 0.20 -27.50
CA THR A 366 -17.24 0.64 -26.13
C THR A 366 -17.29 -0.55 -25.15
N ARG A 367 -16.90 -0.29 -23.91
CA ARG A 367 -17.04 -1.17 -22.75
C ARG A 367 -17.42 -0.33 -21.54
N PHE A 368 -17.95 -0.96 -20.50
CA PHE A 368 -18.29 -0.28 -19.26
C PHE A 368 -17.39 -0.77 -18.14
N LYS A 369 -16.77 0.19 -17.44
CA LYS A 369 -15.97 -0.03 -16.24
C LYS A 369 -16.83 0.29 -15.03
N ALA A 370 -17.07 -0.70 -14.18
CA ALA A 370 -17.79 -0.53 -12.93
C ALA A 370 -16.79 -0.49 -11.76
N PHE A 371 -17.01 0.45 -10.83
CA PHE A 371 -16.36 0.52 -9.53
C PHE A 371 -17.39 0.19 -8.46
N VAL A 372 -17.14 -0.86 -7.69
CA VAL A 372 -18.05 -1.32 -6.63
C VAL A 372 -17.26 -1.41 -5.33
N ALA A 373 -17.82 -0.87 -4.26
CA ALA A 373 -17.33 -1.08 -2.91
C ALA A 373 -18.24 -2.08 -2.20
N ILE A 374 -17.66 -2.90 -1.34
CA ILE A 374 -18.39 -3.84 -0.49
C ILE A 374 -17.88 -3.64 0.95
N GLY A 375 -18.77 -3.75 1.93
CA GLY A 375 -18.37 -3.84 3.34
C GLY A 375 -19.50 -4.26 4.26
N ASP A 376 -19.13 -4.60 5.49
CA ASP A 376 -20.01 -5.12 6.55
C ASP A 376 -20.30 -4.09 7.66
N TYR A 377 -19.82 -2.84 7.50
CA TYR A 377 -19.86 -1.78 8.51
C TYR A 377 -19.16 -2.13 9.82
N ASN A 378 -18.38 -3.22 9.84
CA ASN A 378 -17.76 -3.75 11.05
C ASN A 378 -16.27 -4.07 10.85
N GLY A 379 -15.58 -3.28 10.02
CA GLY A 379 -14.14 -3.41 9.85
C GLY A 379 -13.73 -4.26 8.66
N HIS A 380 -14.62 -4.59 7.73
CA HIS A 380 -14.24 -5.20 6.45
C HIS A 380 -14.67 -4.31 5.28
N VAL A 381 -13.73 -4.06 4.37
CA VAL A 381 -14.02 -3.32 3.13
C VAL A 381 -13.31 -3.95 1.96
N GLY A 382 -13.99 -4.02 0.82
CA GLY A 382 -13.48 -4.51 -0.46
C GLY A 382 -13.73 -3.51 -1.56
N LEU A 383 -12.80 -3.41 -2.51
CA LEU A 383 -12.93 -2.55 -3.69
C LEU A 383 -12.73 -3.37 -4.97
N GLY A 384 -13.77 -3.41 -5.79
CA GLY A 384 -13.81 -4.17 -7.03
C GLY A 384 -13.84 -3.24 -8.24
N VAL A 385 -13.05 -3.58 -9.26
CA VAL A 385 -13.04 -2.86 -10.54
C VAL A 385 -13.06 -3.85 -11.68
N LYS A 386 -14.12 -3.82 -12.49
CA LYS A 386 -14.26 -4.71 -13.64
C LYS A 386 -14.69 -3.93 -14.87
N CYS A 387 -14.17 -4.34 -16.03
CA CYS A 387 -14.60 -3.85 -17.33
C CYS A 387 -15.24 -4.98 -18.14
N SER A 388 -16.47 -4.78 -18.63
CA SER A 388 -17.20 -5.73 -19.47
C SER A 388 -17.90 -5.02 -20.64
N LYS A 389 -18.44 -5.79 -21.60
CA LYS A 389 -19.21 -5.23 -22.72
C LYS A 389 -20.57 -4.67 -22.27
N GLU A 390 -21.20 -5.34 -21.31
CA GLU A 390 -22.49 -4.96 -20.74
C GLU A 390 -22.31 -4.44 -19.31
N VAL A 391 -23.19 -3.54 -18.89
CA VAL A 391 -23.15 -2.92 -17.56
C VAL A 391 -23.42 -3.96 -16.46
N ALA A 392 -24.47 -4.76 -16.61
CA ALA A 392 -24.84 -5.77 -15.61
C ALA A 392 -23.71 -6.78 -15.36
N THR A 393 -23.05 -7.25 -16.42
CA THR A 393 -21.92 -8.18 -16.29
C THR A 393 -20.67 -7.51 -15.70
N ALA A 394 -20.47 -6.21 -15.92
CA ALA A 394 -19.41 -5.45 -15.27
C ALA A 394 -19.66 -5.33 -13.75
N ILE A 395 -20.90 -5.03 -13.35
CA ILE A 395 -21.27 -4.89 -11.93
C ILE A 395 -21.12 -6.22 -11.20
N ARG A 396 -21.73 -7.31 -11.71
CA ARG A 396 -21.59 -8.65 -11.11
C ARG A 396 -20.12 -9.08 -10.97
N GLY A 397 -19.32 -8.86 -12.02
CA GLY A 397 -17.89 -9.17 -11.97
C GLY A 397 -17.10 -8.26 -11.03
N ALA A 398 -17.52 -7.01 -10.83
CA ALA A 398 -16.91 -6.10 -9.87
C ALA A 398 -17.25 -6.48 -8.42
N ILE A 399 -18.48 -6.93 -8.15
CA ILE A 399 -18.89 -7.46 -6.84
C ILE A 399 -18.00 -8.66 -6.46
N ILE A 400 -17.84 -9.63 -7.37
CA ILE A 400 -16.98 -10.81 -7.14
C ILE A 400 -15.54 -10.37 -6.85
N LEU A 401 -14.99 -9.43 -7.64
CA LEU A 401 -13.63 -8.93 -7.40
C LEU A 401 -13.49 -8.15 -6.09
N ALA A 402 -14.53 -7.43 -5.66
CA ALA A 402 -14.54 -6.71 -4.38
C ALA A 402 -14.53 -7.69 -3.20
N LYS A 403 -15.27 -8.80 -3.29
CA LYS A 403 -15.22 -9.88 -2.30
C LYS A 403 -13.81 -10.48 -2.19
N LEU A 404 -13.18 -10.78 -3.32
CA LEU A 404 -11.81 -11.33 -3.35
C LEU A 404 -10.75 -10.36 -2.80
N SER A 405 -10.99 -9.05 -2.89
CA SER A 405 -10.08 -8.01 -2.40
C SER A 405 -10.48 -7.42 -1.05
N ILE A 406 -11.31 -8.11 -0.26
CA ILE A 406 -11.73 -7.64 1.05
C ILE A 406 -10.55 -7.63 2.03
N VAL A 407 -10.42 -6.56 2.80
CA VAL A 407 -9.30 -6.30 3.71
C VAL A 407 -9.85 -5.90 5.08
N PRO A 408 -9.25 -6.36 6.18
CA PRO A 408 -9.64 -5.94 7.52
C PRO A 408 -9.16 -4.50 7.79
N VAL A 409 -9.96 -3.75 8.54
CA VAL A 409 -9.72 -2.34 8.87
C VAL A 409 -9.49 -2.19 10.36
N ARG A 410 -8.31 -1.71 10.73
CA ARG A 410 -7.99 -1.46 12.13
C ARG A 410 -8.64 -0.16 12.56
N ARG A 411 -9.53 -0.24 13.54
CA ARG A 411 -10.11 0.91 14.24
C ARG A 411 -9.36 1.17 15.54
N GLY A 412 -9.39 2.42 15.99
CA GLY A 412 -8.69 2.89 17.18
C GLY A 412 -9.44 4.04 17.86
N TYR A 413 -8.70 4.75 18.70
CA TYR A 413 -9.19 5.86 19.51
C TYR A 413 -8.41 7.13 19.18
N TRP A 414 -9.05 8.29 19.29
CA TRP A 414 -8.40 9.59 19.11
C TRP A 414 -7.56 10.00 20.33
N GLY A 415 -8.07 9.70 21.53
CA GLY A 415 -7.43 10.01 22.81
C GLY A 415 -7.75 8.93 23.84
N ASN A 416 -8.66 9.24 24.78
CA ASN A 416 -9.07 8.26 25.80
C ASN A 416 -9.70 7.01 25.18
N LYS A 417 -9.28 5.83 25.67
CA LYS A 417 -9.73 4.51 25.20
C LYS A 417 -11.07 4.13 25.83
N ILE A 418 -12.10 4.94 25.59
CA ILE A 418 -13.44 4.74 26.16
C ILE A 418 -14.37 4.16 25.10
N GLY A 419 -15.04 3.07 25.44
CA GLY A 419 -16.03 2.41 24.58
C GLY A 419 -15.39 1.66 23.40
N LYS A 420 -16.18 1.45 22.34
CA LYS A 420 -15.73 0.77 21.13
C LYS A 420 -14.83 1.68 20.28
N PRO A 421 -13.81 1.13 19.58
CA PRO A 421 -12.99 1.90 18.64
C PRO A 421 -13.85 2.54 17.54
N HIS A 422 -13.66 3.83 17.28
CA HIS A 422 -14.55 4.63 16.41
C HIS A 422 -13.81 5.37 15.28
N THR A 423 -12.49 5.55 15.39
CA THR A 423 -11.68 6.31 14.42
C THR A 423 -10.48 5.50 13.93
N VAL A 424 -9.66 6.06 13.04
CA VAL A 424 -8.39 5.42 12.61
C VAL A 424 -7.34 5.49 13.74
N PRO A 425 -6.49 4.46 13.95
CA PRO A 425 -5.55 4.42 15.07
C PRO A 425 -4.39 5.42 14.95
N CYS A 426 -3.98 5.73 13.72
CA CYS A 426 -2.89 6.65 13.43
C CYS A 426 -3.18 7.40 12.13
N LYS A 427 -2.38 8.44 11.85
CA LYS A 427 -2.48 9.20 10.60
C LYS A 427 -1.92 8.34 9.46
N VAL A 428 -2.80 7.77 8.64
CA VAL A 428 -2.41 6.92 7.50
C VAL A 428 -2.55 7.66 6.17
N THR A 429 -1.66 7.35 5.23
CA THR A 429 -1.67 7.92 3.88
C THR A 429 -1.71 6.83 2.84
N GLY A 430 -2.67 6.95 1.92
CA GLY A 430 -2.81 6.09 0.75
C GLY A 430 -2.54 6.86 -0.54
N ARG A 431 -1.99 6.16 -1.54
CA ARG A 431 -1.59 6.78 -2.81
C ARG A 431 -2.03 5.93 -4.00
N CYS A 432 -2.59 6.58 -5.02
CA CYS A 432 -2.84 5.98 -6.31
C CYS A 432 -2.63 7.02 -7.42
N GLY A 433 -1.64 6.80 -8.29
CA GLY A 433 -1.22 7.81 -9.28
C GLY A 433 -0.70 9.08 -8.59
N SER A 434 -1.25 10.23 -8.98
CA SER A 434 -0.98 11.54 -8.36
C SER A 434 -1.86 11.84 -7.14
N VAL A 435 -2.88 11.01 -6.87
CA VAL A 435 -3.82 11.25 -5.77
C VAL A 435 -3.26 10.67 -4.47
N LEU A 436 -3.22 11.51 -3.44
CA LEU A 436 -2.84 11.16 -2.08
C LEU A 436 -4.03 11.43 -1.15
N VAL A 437 -4.44 10.44 -0.38
CA VAL A 437 -5.50 10.57 0.62
C VAL A 437 -4.89 10.31 2.00
N ARG A 438 -5.09 11.25 2.92
CA ARG A 438 -4.66 11.15 4.31
C ARG A 438 -5.88 11.02 5.21
N LEU A 439 -5.92 9.95 6.00
CA LEU A 439 -6.90 9.77 7.07
C LEU A 439 -6.27 10.25 8.38
N ILE A 440 -7.02 11.05 9.12
CA ILE A 440 -6.57 11.66 10.37
C ILE A 440 -7.60 11.31 11.45
N PRO A 441 -7.14 10.78 12.61
CA PRO A 441 -8.03 10.44 13.72
C PRO A 441 -8.84 11.67 14.19
N ALA A 442 -10.11 11.47 14.55
CA ALA A 442 -11.03 12.52 14.99
C ALA A 442 -11.73 12.18 16.32
N PRO A 443 -12.10 13.19 17.13
CA PRO A 443 -12.85 12.97 18.37
C PRO A 443 -14.24 12.36 18.09
N ARG A 444 -14.83 11.72 19.11
CA ARG A 444 -16.13 11.05 18.98
C ARG A 444 -17.23 12.05 18.60
N GLY A 445 -18.09 11.68 17.65
CA GLY A 445 -19.24 12.49 17.24
C GLY A 445 -18.90 13.59 16.23
N THR A 446 -17.69 13.59 15.68
CA THR A 446 -17.30 14.47 14.56
C THR A 446 -17.99 14.07 13.26
N GLY A 447 -18.27 12.77 13.10
CA GLY A 447 -18.66 12.16 11.85
C GLY A 447 -17.51 12.08 10.84
N ILE A 448 -17.84 11.59 9.65
CA ILE A 448 -16.89 11.45 8.54
C ILE A 448 -16.85 12.75 7.73
N VAL A 449 -15.77 13.53 7.90
CA VAL A 449 -15.52 14.75 7.13
C VAL A 449 -14.73 14.39 5.88
N SER A 450 -15.47 14.10 4.81
CA SER A 450 -14.90 13.67 3.52
C SER A 450 -15.79 14.02 2.33
N ALA A 451 -15.16 14.08 1.16
CA ALA A 451 -15.84 13.95 -0.13
C ALA A 451 -16.70 12.67 -0.19
N PRO A 452 -17.76 12.63 -1.02
CA PRO A 452 -18.76 11.56 -1.00
C PRO A 452 -18.21 10.15 -1.28
N VAL A 453 -17.18 10.03 -2.13
CA VAL A 453 -16.62 8.73 -2.52
C VAL A 453 -15.83 8.08 -1.37
N PRO A 454 -14.81 8.72 -0.76
CA PRO A 454 -14.17 8.15 0.43
C PRO A 454 -15.12 8.05 1.62
N LYS A 455 -16.13 8.92 1.72
CA LYS A 455 -17.14 8.84 2.79
C LYS A 455 -17.84 7.48 2.78
N LYS A 456 -18.33 7.05 1.62
CA LYS A 456 -18.94 5.71 1.44
C LYS A 456 -17.99 4.57 1.83
N LEU A 457 -16.73 4.63 1.39
CA LEU A 457 -15.71 3.63 1.74
C LEU A 457 -15.42 3.56 3.25
N LEU A 458 -15.32 4.71 3.92
CA LEU A 458 -15.07 4.77 5.37
C LEU A 458 -16.29 4.32 6.18
N THR A 459 -17.50 4.63 5.71
CA THR A 459 -18.74 4.12 6.32
C THR A 459 -18.83 2.60 6.21
N MET A 460 -18.54 2.04 5.03
CA MET A 460 -18.49 0.58 4.83
C MET A 460 -17.43 -0.11 5.68
N ALA A 461 -16.30 0.56 5.90
CA ALA A 461 -15.26 0.10 6.80
C ALA A 461 -15.66 0.15 8.29
N GLY A 462 -16.79 0.78 8.63
CA GLY A 462 -17.24 0.92 10.02
C GLY A 462 -16.45 1.96 10.83
N ILE A 463 -15.87 2.96 10.16
CA ILE A 463 -15.23 4.13 10.81
C ILE A 463 -16.30 5.21 10.98
N ASP A 464 -16.54 5.62 12.22
CA ASP A 464 -17.57 6.61 12.55
C ASP A 464 -17.06 8.04 12.38
N ASP A 465 -15.84 8.31 12.87
CA ASP A 465 -15.26 9.64 12.93
C ASP A 465 -13.89 9.68 12.23
N CYS A 466 -13.72 10.56 11.25
CA CYS A 466 -12.43 10.74 10.57
C CYS A 466 -12.37 12.07 9.85
N TYR A 467 -11.24 12.77 10.00
CA TYR A 467 -10.89 13.86 9.09
C TYR A 467 -10.16 13.29 7.88
N THR A 468 -10.47 13.81 6.69
CA THR A 468 -9.77 13.42 5.47
C THR A 468 -9.13 14.62 4.81
N SER A 469 -7.95 14.42 4.24
CA SER A 469 -7.29 15.41 3.40
C SER A 469 -6.86 14.73 2.12
N ALA A 470 -7.22 15.30 0.97
CA ALA A 470 -6.86 14.78 -0.33
C ALA A 470 -6.02 15.80 -1.10
N ARG A 471 -4.95 15.34 -1.76
CA ARG A 471 -4.10 16.15 -2.65
C ARG A 471 -3.96 15.45 -3.99
N GLY A 472 -3.76 16.24 -5.05
CA GLY A 472 -3.67 15.75 -6.44
C GLY A 472 -5.02 15.80 -7.17
N CYS A 473 -5.12 15.09 -8.30
CA CYS A 473 -6.30 15.13 -9.17
C CYS A 473 -7.44 14.21 -8.66
N THR A 474 -8.17 14.68 -7.64
CA THR A 474 -9.29 13.96 -6.99
C THR A 474 -10.52 13.78 -7.88
N ALA A 475 -10.64 14.54 -8.97
CA ALA A 475 -11.71 14.38 -9.96
C ALA A 475 -11.72 12.98 -10.61
N THR A 476 -10.57 12.30 -10.64
CA THR A 476 -10.46 10.93 -11.13
C THR A 476 -10.92 9.92 -10.09
N LEU A 477 -12.23 9.67 -10.04
CA LEU A 477 -12.88 8.80 -9.04
C LEU A 477 -12.18 7.44 -8.85
N GLY A 478 -11.74 6.80 -9.95
CA GLY A 478 -11.09 5.50 -9.88
C GLY A 478 -9.77 5.50 -9.11
N ASN A 479 -8.94 6.53 -9.26
CA ASN A 479 -7.69 6.67 -8.51
C ASN A 479 -7.99 7.12 -7.08
N PHE A 480 -8.96 8.01 -6.91
CA PHE A 480 -9.35 8.51 -5.60
C PHE A 480 -9.90 7.42 -4.67
N ALA A 481 -10.78 6.55 -5.18
CA ALA A 481 -11.29 5.39 -4.44
C ALA A 481 -10.17 4.41 -4.07
N LYS A 482 -9.27 4.12 -5.03
CA LYS A 482 -8.11 3.24 -4.79
C LYS A 482 -7.13 3.82 -3.76
N ALA A 483 -6.85 5.12 -3.82
CA ALA A 483 -5.99 5.79 -2.85
C ALA A 483 -6.60 5.76 -1.44
N THR A 484 -7.92 5.90 -1.32
CA THR A 484 -8.63 5.76 -0.05
C THR A 484 -8.54 4.31 0.47
N PHE A 485 -8.81 3.33 -0.39
CA PHE A 485 -8.72 1.91 -0.05
C PHE A 485 -7.30 1.51 0.40
N ASP A 486 -6.28 2.04 -0.26
CA ASP A 486 -4.86 1.88 0.12
C ASP A 486 -4.53 2.52 1.48
N ALA A 487 -5.16 3.64 1.84
CA ALA A 487 -4.99 4.23 3.17
C ALA A 487 -5.58 3.33 4.26
N ILE A 488 -6.74 2.72 3.97
CA ILE A 488 -7.43 1.80 4.88
C ILE A 488 -6.64 0.50 5.07
N SER A 489 -6.12 -0.10 4.00
CA SER A 489 -5.36 -1.35 4.11
C SER A 489 -4.08 -1.18 4.93
N LYS A 490 -3.45 0.00 4.85
CA LYS A 490 -2.24 0.34 5.62
C LYS A 490 -2.48 0.55 7.12
N THR A 491 -3.73 0.57 7.59
CA THR A 491 -4.04 0.71 9.03
C THR A 491 -3.45 -0.43 9.86
N TYR A 492 -3.45 -1.66 9.34
CA TYR A 492 -2.77 -2.80 9.98
C TYR A 492 -1.28 -2.87 9.64
N SER A 493 -0.83 -2.31 8.52
CA SER A 493 0.59 -2.25 8.17
C SER A 493 1.40 -1.33 9.08
N TYR A 494 0.74 -0.38 9.76
CA TYR A 494 1.41 0.54 10.66
C TYR A 494 1.65 -0.10 12.03
N LEU A 495 2.92 -0.28 12.41
CA LEU A 495 3.31 -0.79 13.71
C LEU A 495 3.14 0.28 14.78
N THR A 496 2.42 -0.07 15.84
CA THR A 496 2.14 0.80 16.99
C THR A 496 2.62 0.13 18.28
N PRO A 497 2.94 0.91 19.35
CA PRO A 497 3.51 0.35 20.57
C PRO A 497 2.67 -0.72 21.29
N ASP A 498 1.35 -0.71 21.10
CA ASP A 498 0.45 -1.75 21.60
C ASP A 498 0.64 -3.13 20.93
N LEU A 499 1.26 -3.16 19.75
CA LEU A 499 1.61 -4.37 19.00
C LEU A 499 3.11 -4.73 19.07
N TRP A 500 3.89 -4.08 19.93
CA TRP A 500 5.31 -4.41 20.12
C TRP A 500 5.56 -5.69 20.92
N LYS A 501 4.51 -6.23 21.55
CA LYS A 501 4.59 -7.52 22.23
C LYS A 501 4.99 -8.59 21.22
N GLU A 502 5.92 -9.45 21.63
CA GLU A 502 6.41 -10.54 20.80
C GLU A 502 5.24 -11.45 20.40
N THR A 503 5.19 -11.80 19.11
CA THR A 503 4.07 -12.58 18.56
C THR A 503 4.29 -14.05 18.81
N VAL A 504 3.25 -14.74 19.30
CA VAL A 504 3.24 -16.20 19.38
C VAL A 504 2.90 -16.76 18.01
N PHE A 505 3.82 -17.50 17.40
CA PHE A 505 3.59 -18.17 16.13
C PHE A 505 2.76 -19.44 16.34
N THR A 506 1.55 -19.44 15.77
CA THR A 506 0.68 -20.62 15.72
C THR A 506 0.94 -21.40 14.42
N LYS A 507 0.47 -22.66 14.37
CA LYS A 507 0.62 -23.51 13.18
C LYS A 507 -0.31 -23.02 12.08
N SER A 508 0.19 -22.96 10.84
CA SER A 508 -0.63 -22.58 9.69
C SER A 508 -1.79 -23.58 9.49
N PRO A 509 -2.98 -23.13 9.07
CA PRO A 509 -4.10 -24.02 8.74
C PRO A 509 -3.74 -25.09 7.71
N TYR A 510 -2.79 -24.80 6.81
CA TYR A 510 -2.31 -25.79 5.85
C TYR A 510 -1.44 -26.87 6.47
N GLN A 511 -0.70 -26.56 7.55
CA GLN A 511 0.09 -27.54 8.28
C GLN A 511 -0.82 -28.38 9.19
N GLU A 512 -1.68 -27.74 9.97
CA GLU A 512 -2.57 -28.40 10.93
C GLU A 512 -3.55 -29.38 10.25
N PHE A 513 -4.14 -28.98 9.12
CA PHE A 513 -5.12 -29.80 8.40
C PHE A 513 -4.53 -30.53 7.19
N THR A 514 -3.23 -30.85 7.21
CA THR A 514 -2.54 -31.57 6.12
C THR A 514 -3.22 -32.92 5.83
N ASP A 515 -3.48 -33.71 6.87
CA ASP A 515 -4.07 -35.06 6.73
C ASP A 515 -5.49 -35.00 6.15
N HIS A 516 -6.25 -33.99 6.54
CA HIS A 516 -7.59 -33.74 6.02
C HIS A 516 -7.57 -33.37 4.54
N LEU A 517 -6.62 -32.51 4.14
CA LEU A 517 -6.44 -32.15 2.74
C LEU A 517 -5.99 -33.34 1.88
N ALA A 518 -5.18 -34.25 2.43
CA ALA A 518 -4.76 -35.48 1.74
C ALA A 518 -5.96 -36.42 1.49
N LYS A 519 -6.83 -36.61 2.49
CA LYS A 519 -8.05 -37.44 2.40
C LYS A 519 -9.09 -36.88 1.42
N THR A 520 -9.29 -35.56 1.41
CA THR A 520 -10.24 -34.90 0.51
C THR A 520 -9.70 -34.79 -0.92
N HIS A 521 -8.39 -34.62 -1.10
CA HIS A 521 -7.78 -34.56 -2.44
C HIS A 521 -7.89 -35.90 -3.19
N THR A 522 -7.68 -37.01 -2.47
CA THR A 522 -7.73 -38.37 -3.05
C THR A 522 -9.13 -38.79 -3.45
N ARG A 523 -10.19 -38.43 -2.69
CA ARG A 523 -11.58 -38.75 -3.07
C ARG A 523 -12.05 -38.04 -4.33
N VAL A 524 -11.67 -36.78 -4.54
CA VAL A 524 -12.02 -36.02 -5.76
C VAL A 524 -11.29 -36.55 -6.99
N SER A 525 -10.05 -37.03 -6.87
CA SER A 525 -9.36 -37.69 -7.98
C SER A 525 -9.99 -39.03 -8.34
N VAL A 526 -10.43 -39.82 -7.35
CA VAL A 526 -11.06 -41.13 -7.58
C VAL A 526 -12.47 -41.02 -8.17
N GLN A 527 -13.26 -40.01 -7.78
CA GLN A 527 -14.58 -39.75 -8.39
C GLN A 527 -14.48 -39.24 -9.83
N ARG A 528 -13.43 -38.49 -10.18
CA ARG A 528 -13.18 -38.04 -11.55
C ARG A 528 -12.77 -39.17 -12.50
N THR A 529 -12.05 -40.18 -12.02
CA THR A 529 -11.70 -41.35 -12.83
C THR A 529 -12.89 -42.29 -13.02
N ALA A 530 -13.80 -42.40 -12.04
CA ALA A 530 -15.01 -43.22 -12.17
C ALA A 530 -16.07 -42.63 -13.11
N ALA A 531 -16.18 -41.30 -13.20
CA ALA A 531 -17.18 -40.63 -14.05
C ALA A 531 -16.79 -40.53 -15.55
N ALA A 532 -15.59 -40.99 -15.93
CA ALA A 532 -15.05 -40.81 -17.29
C ALA A 532 -15.22 -42.02 -18.22
N VAL A 533 -15.91 -43.09 -17.78
CA VAL A 533 -16.20 -44.26 -18.63
C VAL A 533 -17.70 -44.31 -18.90
N PRO A 534 -18.22 -43.78 -20.01
CA PRO A 534 -19.51 -44.22 -20.51
C PRO A 534 -19.34 -45.68 -20.95
N ALA A 535 -20.02 -46.60 -20.27
CA ALA A 535 -20.11 -47.99 -20.71
C ALA A 535 -20.73 -48.00 -22.11
N SER A 536 -19.91 -48.36 -23.10
CA SER A 536 -20.37 -48.77 -24.42
C SER A 536 -21.00 -50.14 -24.28
N SER A 537 -22.33 -50.20 -24.43
CA SER A 537 -23.09 -51.41 -24.73
C SER A 537 -24.09 -51.07 -25.82
#